data_AF-A0A8C0X7L9-F1
#
_entry.id   AF-A0A8C0X7L9-F1
#
_cell.length_a   1.000
_cell.length_b   1.000
_cell.length_c   1.000
_cell.angle_alpha   90.00
_cell.angle_beta   90.00
_cell.angle_gamma   90.00
#
_symmetry.space_group_name_H-M   'P 1'
#
loop_
_entity.id
_entity.type
_entity.pdbx_description
1 polymer ?
#
loop_
_entity_poly.entity_id
_entity_poly.type
_entity_poly.pdbx_seq_one_letter_code
_entity_poly.pdbx_strand_id
1 'polypeptide(L)'
;MPAVLVFKDRTYFVYDEYEDGDLSSWINRERFQNYLTMDGFLLYELGDTGKLVAIAVIDEKNTSLEHTRLKSIIQEVARDHRDHFHRDFQFGHMDGNGYINTLLMDELTVPTVVVLNTSNQQYFLLDRRIKDAKDMVQFINSILDGTVEAQGGDSILQRLKRIVFDAKSTIVSIFKSSPLMGCFLFGLPLGVISIMCYGIYTADTDGGYIEERYEVSKSEVESQEQREESREQQEPSAGGSLVPSAQEPKDVLEKKKD
;
A
#
# COMPACT_ATOMS: atom_id res chain seq x y z
N MET A 1 -45.37 13.79 33.55
CA MET A 1 -44.19 12.97 33.16
C MET A 1 -43.14 13.91 32.60
N PRO A 2 -41.86 13.80 33.02
CA PRO A 2 -40.78 14.52 32.36
C PRO A 2 -40.57 13.95 30.94
N ALA A 3 -40.25 14.80 29.98
CA ALA A 3 -39.91 14.43 28.61
C ALA A 3 -38.65 15.18 28.21
N VAL A 4 -37.73 14.50 27.51
CA VAL A 4 -36.52 15.12 26.95
C VAL A 4 -36.67 15.16 25.44
N LEU A 5 -36.43 16.35 24.87
CA LEU A 5 -36.50 16.58 23.44
C LEU A 5 -35.21 17.23 22.95
N VAL A 6 -34.73 16.81 21.79
CA VAL A 6 -33.65 17.47 21.05
C VAL A 6 -34.22 18.08 19.80
N PHE A 7 -34.00 19.38 19.61
CA PHE A 7 -34.41 20.11 18.42
C PHE A 7 -33.22 20.29 17.47
N LYS A 8 -33.32 19.72 16.26
CA LYS A 8 -32.33 19.87 15.19
C LYS A 8 -33.01 19.73 13.83
N ASP A 9 -32.39 20.25 12.78
CA ASP A 9 -32.86 20.10 11.39
C ASP A 9 -34.35 20.47 11.18
N ARG A 10 -34.83 21.48 11.92
CA ARG A 10 -36.23 21.95 11.93
C ARG A 10 -37.25 20.89 12.39
N THR A 11 -36.78 19.84 13.05
CA THR A 11 -37.58 18.78 13.66
C THR A 11 -37.16 18.58 15.11
N TYR A 12 -37.77 17.60 15.78
CA TYR A 12 -37.42 17.19 17.13
C TYR A 12 -37.32 15.67 17.25
N PHE A 13 -36.57 15.24 18.25
CA PHE A 13 -36.40 13.84 18.64
C PHE A 13 -36.84 13.72 20.08
N VAL A 14 -37.70 12.74 20.36
CA VAL A 14 -38.19 12.45 21.71
C VAL A 14 -37.40 11.27 22.24
N TYR A 15 -36.84 11.44 23.44
CA TYR A 15 -36.14 10.35 24.13
C TYR A 15 -37.14 9.36 24.71
N ASP A 16 -36.91 8.07 24.45
CA ASP A 16 -37.63 6.96 25.07
C ASP A 16 -36.63 6.01 25.75
N GLU A 17 -36.65 5.96 27.08
CA GLU A 17 -35.72 5.14 27.88
C GLU A 17 -35.74 3.65 27.51
N TYR A 18 -36.88 3.11 27.07
CA TYR A 18 -36.99 1.69 26.69
C TYR A 18 -36.32 1.41 25.34
N GLU A 19 -36.44 2.33 24.38
CA GLU A 19 -35.95 2.18 23.01
C GLU A 19 -34.53 2.75 22.81
N ASP A 20 -34.14 3.74 23.61
CA ASP A 20 -32.91 4.52 23.45
C ASP A 20 -31.83 4.21 24.49
N GLY A 21 -32.18 3.53 25.58
CA GLY A 21 -31.25 3.21 26.67
C GLY A 21 -30.85 4.44 27.46
N ASP A 22 -29.57 4.54 27.85
CA ASP A 22 -29.06 5.66 28.66
C ASP A 22 -29.19 7.02 27.94
N LEU A 23 -29.67 8.04 28.69
CA LEU A 23 -29.89 9.39 28.17
C LEU A 23 -28.62 10.03 27.63
N SER A 24 -27.47 9.86 28.31
CA SER A 24 -26.20 10.44 27.86
C SER A 24 -25.76 9.84 26.53
N SER A 25 -25.94 8.54 26.39
CA SER A 25 -25.68 7.79 25.16
C SER A 25 -26.60 8.23 24.03
N TRP A 26 -27.89 8.43 24.30
CA TRP A 26 -28.85 8.96 23.34
C TRP A 26 -28.50 10.38 22.89
N ILE A 27 -28.16 11.27 23.82
CA ILE A 27 -27.69 12.62 23.50
C ILE A 27 -26.47 12.55 22.58
N ASN A 28 -25.50 11.69 22.87
CA ASN A 28 -24.30 11.56 22.04
C ASN A 28 -24.62 11.06 20.62
N ARG A 29 -25.57 10.14 20.47
CA ARG A 29 -26.04 9.68 19.15
C ARG A 29 -26.78 10.78 18.38
N GLU A 30 -27.59 11.58 19.06
CA GLU A 30 -28.50 12.53 18.41
C GLU A 30 -27.98 13.98 18.33
N ARG A 31 -26.84 14.32 18.95
CA ARG A 31 -26.31 15.69 18.97
C ARG A 31 -25.95 16.27 17.60
N PHE A 32 -25.68 15.43 16.62
CA PHE A 32 -25.27 15.85 15.28
C PHE A 32 -26.44 16.09 14.34
N GLN A 33 -26.30 17.05 13.42
CA GLN A 33 -27.26 17.25 12.32
C GLN A 33 -27.33 16.00 11.44
N ASN A 34 -28.46 15.77 10.77
CA ASN A 34 -28.64 14.63 9.88
C ASN A 34 -27.63 14.61 8.72
N TYR A 35 -27.14 15.78 8.30
CA TYR A 35 -26.15 15.93 7.24
C TYR A 35 -25.08 16.95 7.64
N LEU A 36 -23.80 16.57 7.52
CA LEU A 36 -22.65 17.38 7.95
C LEU A 36 -21.62 17.59 6.85
N THR A 37 -20.91 18.71 6.89
CA THR A 37 -19.61 18.82 6.22
C THR A 37 -18.57 18.19 7.13
N MET A 38 -17.94 17.11 6.67
CA MET A 38 -17.01 16.30 7.44
C MET A 38 -15.57 16.72 7.16
N ASP A 39 -14.83 16.88 8.24
CA ASP A 39 -13.37 16.90 8.25
C ASP A 39 -12.84 15.75 9.12
N GLY A 40 -11.52 15.63 9.23
CA GLY A 40 -10.91 14.57 10.03
C GLY A 40 -11.21 14.66 11.53
N PHE A 41 -11.50 15.86 12.04
CA PHE A 41 -11.83 16.07 13.45
C PHE A 41 -13.26 15.61 13.75
N LEU A 42 -14.23 16.04 12.94
CA LEU A 42 -15.62 15.64 13.07
C LEU A 42 -15.78 14.13 12.90
N LEU A 43 -15.03 13.51 11.98
CA LEU A 43 -15.06 12.07 11.81
C LEU A 43 -14.60 11.32 13.07
N TYR A 44 -13.59 11.84 13.77
CA TYR A 44 -13.14 11.29 15.04
C TYR A 44 -14.24 11.41 16.11
N GLU A 45 -14.88 12.59 16.24
CA GLU A 45 -16.00 12.75 17.18
C GLU A 45 -17.21 11.87 16.87
N LEU A 46 -17.46 11.58 15.59
CA LEU A 46 -18.50 10.66 15.17
C LEU A 46 -18.21 9.21 15.58
N GLY A 47 -16.95 8.89 15.87
CA GLY A 47 -16.54 7.60 16.42
C GLY A 47 -17.29 7.24 17.69
N ASP A 48 -17.49 8.21 18.58
CA ASP A 48 -18.13 7.99 19.87
C ASP A 48 -19.64 7.71 19.75
N THR A 49 -20.24 7.97 18.59
CA THR A 49 -21.68 7.74 18.36
C THR A 49 -22.02 6.26 18.12
N GLY A 50 -21.03 5.46 17.71
CA GLY A 50 -21.25 4.07 17.28
C GLY A 50 -21.96 3.92 15.93
N LYS A 51 -22.27 5.02 15.23
CA LYS A 51 -22.92 5.00 13.91
C LYS A 51 -21.92 4.74 12.80
N LEU A 52 -22.39 4.12 11.73
CA LEU A 52 -21.69 4.10 10.45
C LEU A 52 -21.72 5.51 9.84
N VAL A 53 -20.63 5.91 9.19
CA VAL A 53 -20.50 7.25 8.62
C VAL A 53 -20.45 7.16 7.10
N ALA A 54 -21.52 7.60 6.43
CA ALA A 54 -21.63 7.64 4.97
C ALA A 54 -21.19 9.00 4.42
N ILE A 55 -20.11 9.00 3.63
CA ILE A 55 -19.38 10.18 3.19
C ILE A 55 -19.38 10.26 1.66
N ALA A 56 -19.89 11.36 1.10
CA ALA A 56 -19.58 11.78 -0.26
C ALA A 56 -18.20 12.45 -0.26
N VAL A 57 -17.21 11.81 -0.85
CA VAL A 57 -15.89 12.43 -1.10
C VAL A 57 -15.98 13.17 -2.43
N ILE A 58 -15.94 14.50 -2.37
CA ILE A 58 -16.11 15.40 -3.52
C ILE A 58 -15.06 16.51 -3.47
N ASP A 59 -14.72 17.11 -4.60
CA ASP A 59 -14.07 18.42 -4.64
C ASP A 59 -15.15 19.50 -4.67
N GLU A 60 -15.24 20.34 -3.63
CA GLU A 60 -16.24 21.41 -3.55
C GLU A 60 -15.96 22.57 -4.52
N LYS A 61 -14.71 22.76 -4.94
CA LYS A 61 -14.34 23.78 -5.93
C LYS A 61 -14.72 23.34 -7.34
N ASN A 62 -14.90 22.04 -7.54
CA ASN A 62 -15.30 21.47 -8.81
C ASN A 62 -16.83 21.52 -8.98
N THR A 63 -17.29 22.38 -9.88
CA THR A 63 -18.72 22.59 -10.17
C THR A 63 -19.28 21.58 -11.18
N SER A 64 -18.56 20.50 -11.48
CA SER A 64 -19.06 19.47 -12.38
C SER A 64 -20.35 18.83 -11.86
N LEU A 65 -21.17 18.39 -12.81
CA LEU A 65 -22.47 17.79 -12.51
C LEU A 65 -22.33 16.53 -11.64
N GLU A 66 -21.27 15.76 -11.80
CA GLU A 66 -21.04 14.54 -11.03
C GLU A 66 -20.86 14.82 -9.52
N HIS A 67 -20.08 15.85 -9.16
CA HIS A 67 -19.83 16.23 -7.76
C HIS A 67 -21.11 16.76 -7.09
N THR A 68 -21.79 17.67 -7.79
CA THR A 68 -23.05 18.27 -7.31
C THR A 68 -24.15 17.23 -7.18
N ARG A 69 -24.25 16.31 -8.14
CA ARG A 69 -25.21 15.21 -8.13
C ARG A 69 -24.97 14.27 -6.96
N LEU A 70 -23.73 13.83 -6.74
CA LEU A 70 -23.43 12.91 -5.64
C LEU A 70 -23.75 13.55 -4.28
N LYS A 71 -23.35 14.81 -4.07
CA LYS A 71 -23.69 15.58 -2.88
C LYS A 71 -25.20 15.65 -2.67
N SER A 72 -25.95 16.00 -3.72
CA SER A 72 -27.41 16.08 -3.66
C SER A 72 -28.06 14.74 -3.30
N ILE A 73 -27.56 13.62 -3.84
CA ILE A 73 -28.10 12.28 -3.57
C ILE A 73 -27.94 11.93 -2.09
N ILE A 74 -26.75 12.12 -1.51
CA ILE A 74 -26.55 11.80 -0.09
C ILE A 74 -27.34 12.75 0.82
N GLN A 75 -27.43 14.03 0.46
CA GLN A 75 -28.26 15.00 1.18
C GLN A 75 -29.75 14.62 1.16
N GLU A 76 -30.25 14.17 0.02
CA GLU A 76 -31.62 13.69 -0.15
C GLU A 76 -31.88 12.48 0.75
N VAL A 77 -30.99 11.47 0.74
CA VAL A 77 -31.11 10.29 1.60
C VAL A 77 -31.07 10.66 3.08
N ALA A 78 -30.15 11.54 3.49
CA ALA A 78 -30.03 11.99 4.88
C ALA A 78 -31.29 12.71 5.39
N ARG A 79 -32.00 13.41 4.50
CA ARG A 79 -33.22 14.16 4.83
C ARG A 79 -34.47 13.27 4.77
N ASP A 80 -34.65 12.57 3.66
CA ASP A 80 -35.91 11.92 3.30
C ASP A 80 -35.99 10.47 3.83
N HIS A 81 -34.86 9.85 4.18
CA HIS A 81 -34.80 8.54 4.83
C HIS A 81 -34.30 8.60 6.27
N ARG A 82 -34.39 9.77 6.91
CA ARG A 82 -34.05 10.00 8.33
C ARG A 82 -34.61 8.92 9.25
N ASP A 83 -35.91 8.66 9.17
CA ASP A 83 -36.60 7.77 10.12
C ASP A 83 -36.11 6.32 10.05
N HIS A 84 -35.51 5.93 8.92
CA HIS A 84 -34.96 4.59 8.72
C HIS A 84 -33.51 4.47 9.17
N PHE A 85 -32.72 5.54 9.03
CA PHE A 85 -31.26 5.46 9.15
C PHE A 85 -30.66 6.27 10.28
N HIS A 86 -31.43 7.14 10.96
CA HIS A 86 -30.85 8.04 11.98
C HIS A 86 -30.20 7.27 13.14
N ARG A 87 -30.62 6.03 13.44
CA ARG A 87 -30.06 5.21 14.51
C ARG A 87 -28.69 4.64 14.14
N ASP A 88 -28.53 4.21 12.89
CA ASP A 88 -27.37 3.42 12.45
C ASP A 88 -26.36 4.23 11.62
N PHE A 89 -26.78 5.34 11.01
CA PHE A 89 -25.96 6.12 10.09
C PHE A 89 -25.89 7.61 10.45
N GLN A 90 -24.72 8.17 10.17
CA GLN A 90 -24.46 9.58 10.02
C GLN A 90 -24.10 9.88 8.57
N PHE A 91 -24.68 10.93 7.98
CA PHE A 91 -24.41 11.32 6.60
C PHE A 91 -23.62 12.63 6.52
N GLY A 92 -22.82 12.75 5.47
CA GLY A 92 -22.13 13.99 5.14
C GLY A 92 -21.31 13.93 3.87
N HIS A 93 -20.56 15.00 3.63
CA HIS A 93 -19.57 15.07 2.55
C HIS A 93 -18.24 15.60 3.07
N MET A 94 -17.16 15.26 2.38
CA MET A 94 -15.80 15.70 2.67
C MET A 94 -15.21 16.36 1.42
N ASP A 95 -14.53 17.49 1.60
CA ASP A 95 -13.83 18.20 0.53
C ASP A 95 -12.45 17.58 0.29
N GLY A 96 -12.27 17.00 -0.90
CA GLY A 96 -11.07 16.28 -1.30
C GLY A 96 -10.91 14.91 -0.63
N ASN A 97 -9.89 14.17 -1.09
CA ASN A 97 -9.62 12.81 -0.63
C ASN A 97 -8.36 12.70 0.27
N GLY A 98 -7.70 13.80 0.62
CA GLY A 98 -6.41 13.74 1.31
C GLY A 98 -6.47 13.03 2.67
N TYR A 99 -7.47 13.37 3.49
CA TYR A 99 -7.66 12.73 4.79
C TYR A 99 -8.14 11.29 4.66
N ILE A 100 -9.19 11.05 3.85
CA ILE A 100 -9.77 9.71 3.69
C ILE A 100 -8.78 8.72 3.07
N ASN A 101 -7.93 9.13 2.12
CA ASN A 101 -6.91 8.27 1.54
C ASN A 101 -5.90 7.80 2.59
N THR A 102 -5.54 8.68 3.52
CA THR A 102 -4.64 8.33 4.63
C THR A 102 -5.31 7.36 5.60
N LEU A 103 -6.59 7.58 5.89
CA LEU A 103 -7.36 6.70 6.78
C LEU A 103 -7.51 5.29 6.18
N LEU A 104 -7.82 5.19 4.88
CA LEU A 104 -8.06 3.93 4.19
C LEU A 104 -6.78 3.24 3.67
N MET A 105 -5.67 3.98 3.62
CA MET A 105 -4.43 3.57 2.93
C MET A 105 -4.69 3.18 1.47
N ASP A 106 -5.51 3.98 0.81
CA ASP A 106 -5.91 3.77 -0.58
C ASP A 106 -6.06 5.10 -1.30
N GLU A 107 -5.90 5.08 -2.63
CA GLU A 107 -6.00 6.28 -3.46
C GLU A 107 -7.37 6.31 -4.13
N LEU A 108 -8.33 6.96 -3.46
CA LEU A 108 -9.70 7.03 -3.96
C LEU A 108 -9.83 8.01 -5.13
N THR A 109 -10.54 7.58 -6.17
CA THR A 109 -10.98 8.48 -7.24
C THR A 109 -12.11 9.37 -6.76
N VAL A 110 -12.04 10.68 -7.02
CA VAL A 110 -13.07 11.66 -6.64
C VAL A 110 -13.89 12.02 -7.89
N PRO A 111 -15.24 12.04 -7.82
CA PRO A 111 -16.08 11.85 -6.64
C PRO A 111 -16.40 10.37 -6.34
N THR A 112 -16.54 10.02 -5.05
CA THR A 112 -16.89 8.65 -4.62
C THR A 112 -17.66 8.62 -3.30
N VAL A 113 -18.24 7.47 -2.95
CA VAL A 113 -18.91 7.22 -1.67
C VAL A 113 -18.05 6.27 -0.84
N VAL A 114 -17.87 6.64 0.42
CA VAL A 114 -17.23 5.79 1.43
C VAL A 114 -18.18 5.66 2.60
N VAL A 115 -18.45 4.43 3.04
CA VAL A 115 -19.10 4.19 4.33
C VAL A 115 -18.05 3.67 5.31
N LEU A 116 -17.90 4.33 6.44
CA LEU A 116 -16.93 3.99 7.47
C LEU A 116 -17.61 3.39 8.69
N ASN A 117 -17.04 2.31 9.19
CA ASN A 117 -17.25 1.87 10.55
C ASN A 117 -16.12 2.41 11.42
N THR A 118 -16.42 3.46 12.17
CA THR A 118 -15.46 4.14 13.05
C THR A 118 -15.02 3.27 14.24
N SER A 119 -15.81 2.27 14.63
CA SER A 119 -15.53 1.42 15.79
C SER A 119 -14.49 0.34 15.50
N ASN A 120 -14.43 -0.18 14.27
CA ASN A 120 -13.52 -1.28 13.91
C ASN A 120 -12.61 -0.98 12.71
N GLN A 121 -12.57 0.28 12.25
CA GLN A 121 -11.77 0.75 11.12
C GLN A 121 -12.06 0.02 9.80
N GLN A 122 -13.22 -0.63 9.69
CA GLN A 122 -13.70 -1.17 8.43
C GLN A 122 -14.35 -0.08 7.58
N TYR A 123 -14.32 -0.28 6.27
CA TYR A 123 -14.94 0.62 5.33
C TYR A 123 -15.55 -0.16 4.17
N PHE A 124 -16.55 0.44 3.56
CA PHE A 124 -17.25 -0.09 2.40
C PHE A 124 -17.11 0.91 1.26
N LEU A 125 -16.59 0.42 0.15
CA LEU A 125 -16.49 1.17 -1.10
C LEU A 125 -17.48 0.62 -2.10
N LEU A 126 -17.99 1.52 -2.93
CA LEU A 126 -18.77 1.15 -4.08
C LEU A 126 -17.88 1.09 -5.31
N ASP A 127 -17.87 -0.06 -5.99
CA ASP A 127 -17.14 -0.31 -7.23
C ASP A 127 -17.77 0.35 -8.47
N ARG A 128 -19.00 0.84 -8.31
CA ARG A 128 -19.80 1.51 -9.34
C ARG A 128 -20.19 2.92 -8.92
N ARG A 129 -20.66 3.71 -9.88
CA ARG A 129 -21.24 5.03 -9.60
C ARG A 129 -22.67 4.90 -9.09
N ILE A 130 -22.98 5.64 -8.01
CA ILE A 130 -24.35 5.82 -7.53
C ILE A 130 -25.16 6.61 -8.55
N LYS A 131 -26.31 6.08 -8.95
CA LYS A 131 -27.20 6.73 -9.92
C LYS A 131 -28.14 7.75 -9.26
N ASP A 132 -28.79 7.36 -8.17
CA ASP A 132 -29.85 8.15 -7.53
C ASP A 132 -29.97 7.77 -6.04
N ALA A 133 -30.89 8.45 -5.34
CA ALA A 133 -31.15 8.20 -3.92
C ALA A 133 -31.58 6.74 -3.65
N LYS A 134 -32.32 6.11 -4.56
CA LYS A 134 -32.76 4.72 -4.39
C LYS A 134 -31.59 3.74 -4.45
N ASP A 135 -30.65 3.95 -5.38
CA ASP A 135 -29.40 3.16 -5.46
C ASP A 135 -28.54 3.35 -4.20
N MET A 136 -28.46 4.56 -3.66
CA MET A 136 -27.78 4.82 -2.38
C MET A 136 -28.45 4.11 -1.20
N VAL A 137 -29.78 4.16 -1.11
CA VAL A 137 -30.55 3.42 -0.09
C VAL A 137 -30.33 1.92 -0.21
N GLN A 138 -30.31 1.38 -1.43
CA GLN A 138 -30.02 -0.03 -1.66
C GLN A 138 -28.62 -0.41 -1.19
N PHE A 139 -27.62 0.44 -1.44
CA PHE A 139 -26.26 0.22 -0.96
C PHE A 139 -26.20 0.21 0.57
N ILE A 140 -26.86 1.16 1.25
CA ILE A 140 -26.95 1.23 2.71
C ILE A 140 -27.57 -0.05 3.29
N ASN A 141 -28.71 -0.47 2.75
CA ASN A 141 -29.37 -1.70 3.19
C ASN A 141 -28.49 -2.93 2.95
N SER A 142 -27.76 -2.98 1.84
CA SER A 142 -26.84 -4.09 1.55
C SER A 142 -25.71 -4.18 2.59
N ILE A 143 -25.26 -3.04 3.14
CA ILE A 143 -24.29 -2.97 4.24
C ILE A 143 -24.93 -3.47 5.55
N LEU A 144 -26.14 -3.01 5.87
CA LEU A 144 -26.88 -3.44 7.07
C LEU A 144 -27.17 -4.94 7.07
N ASP A 145 -27.49 -5.50 5.89
CA ASP A 145 -27.75 -6.92 5.69
C ASP A 145 -26.46 -7.77 5.70
N GLY A 146 -25.28 -7.14 5.73
CA GLY A 146 -23.98 -7.83 5.70
C GLY A 146 -23.63 -8.48 4.36
N THR A 147 -24.28 -8.04 3.27
CA THR A 147 -24.08 -8.59 1.91
C THR A 147 -22.91 -7.96 1.16
N VAL A 148 -22.43 -6.80 1.62
CA VAL A 148 -21.26 -6.11 1.06
C VAL A 148 -20.01 -6.52 1.84
N GLU A 149 -18.95 -6.87 1.12
CA GLU A 149 -17.67 -7.20 1.73
C GLU A 149 -17.05 -5.96 2.39
N ALA A 150 -16.81 -6.04 3.70
CA ALA A 150 -16.12 -5.01 4.45
C ALA A 150 -14.62 -5.05 4.14
N GLN A 151 -14.04 -3.88 3.84
CA GLN A 151 -12.61 -3.71 3.64
C GLN A 151 -11.97 -3.09 4.88
N GLY A 152 -10.64 -3.18 5.01
CA GLY A 152 -9.93 -2.62 6.17
C GLY A 152 -10.15 -3.41 7.47
N GLY A 153 -9.95 -2.74 8.60
CA GLY A 153 -9.89 -3.35 9.93
C GLY A 153 -8.56 -3.13 10.65
N ASP A 154 -8.42 -3.74 11.84
CA ASP A 154 -7.23 -3.62 12.70
C ASP A 154 -6.41 -4.93 12.84
N SER A 155 -6.41 -5.76 11.80
CA SER A 155 -5.58 -6.98 11.75
C SER A 155 -4.09 -6.66 11.73
N ILE A 156 -3.24 -7.56 12.23
CA ILE A 156 -1.76 -7.37 12.22
C ILE A 156 -1.23 -7.09 10.80
N LEU A 157 -1.76 -7.78 9.79
CA LEU A 157 -1.42 -7.52 8.39
C LEU A 157 -1.82 -6.11 7.92
N GLN A 158 -2.94 -5.60 8.42
CA GLN A 158 -3.41 -4.24 8.12
C GLN A 158 -2.55 -3.19 8.84
N ARG A 159 -2.07 -3.49 10.05
CA ARG A 159 -1.07 -2.66 10.74
C ARG A 159 0.25 -2.60 9.97
N LEU A 160 0.72 -3.72 9.43
CA LEU A 160 1.90 -3.74 8.55
C LEU A 160 1.65 -2.96 7.25
N LYS A 161 0.45 -3.12 6.64
CA LYS A 161 0.02 -2.32 5.47
C LYS A 161 0.10 -0.82 5.78
N ARG A 162 -0.32 -0.38 6.98
CA ARG A 162 -0.22 1.02 7.45
C ARG A 162 1.22 1.51 7.42
N ILE A 163 2.13 0.77 8.06
CA ILE A 163 3.55 1.12 8.11
C ILE A 163 4.15 1.26 6.70
N VAL A 164 3.83 0.32 5.80
CA VAL A 164 4.33 0.36 4.41
C VAL A 164 3.74 1.54 3.63
N PHE A 165 2.44 1.80 3.78
CA PHE A 165 1.78 2.94 3.13
C PHE A 165 2.36 4.27 3.58
N ASP A 166 2.58 4.45 4.89
CA ASP A 166 3.16 5.67 5.46
C ASP A 166 4.62 5.86 5.03
N ALA A 167 5.41 4.78 4.97
CA ALA A 167 6.76 4.84 4.45
C ALA A 167 6.79 5.22 2.95
N LYS A 168 5.93 4.59 2.14
CA LYS A 168 5.80 4.90 0.71
C LYS A 168 5.37 6.35 0.49
N SER A 169 4.34 6.82 1.19
CA SER A 169 3.81 8.18 1.05
C SER A 169 4.87 9.22 1.45
N THR A 170 5.63 8.95 2.52
CA THR A 170 6.77 9.78 2.95
C THR A 170 7.86 9.85 1.88
N ILE A 171 8.27 8.71 1.32
CA ILE A 171 9.28 8.65 0.26
C ILE A 171 8.78 9.43 -0.97
N VAL A 172 7.56 9.16 -1.43
CA VAL A 172 6.98 9.85 -2.60
C VAL A 172 6.89 11.35 -2.36
N SER A 173 6.48 11.78 -1.16
CA SER A 173 6.42 13.20 -0.79
C SER A 173 7.80 13.86 -0.86
N ILE A 174 8.84 13.23 -0.30
CA ILE A 174 10.21 13.76 -0.32
C ILE A 174 10.74 13.82 -1.75
N PHE A 175 10.52 12.79 -2.56
CA PHE A 175 10.93 12.77 -3.96
C PHE A 175 10.20 13.83 -4.80
N LYS A 176 8.91 14.08 -4.52
CA LYS A 176 8.13 15.13 -5.18
C LYS A 176 8.62 16.54 -4.80
N SER A 177 9.03 16.73 -3.54
CA SER A 177 9.56 18.01 -3.06
C SER A 177 10.99 18.28 -3.52
N SER A 178 11.87 17.26 -3.50
CA SER A 178 13.26 17.35 -3.94
C SER A 178 13.82 15.96 -4.28
N PRO A 179 13.85 15.60 -5.58
CA PRO A 179 14.33 14.29 -6.02
C PRO A 179 15.78 13.99 -5.59
N LEU A 180 16.66 14.99 -5.65
CA LEU A 180 18.08 14.82 -5.30
C LEU A 180 18.27 14.57 -3.80
N MET A 181 17.52 15.29 -2.95
CA MET A 181 17.58 15.09 -1.51
C MET A 181 16.99 13.73 -1.10
N GLY A 182 15.92 13.29 -1.77
CA GLY A 182 15.36 11.94 -1.59
C GLY A 182 16.36 10.83 -1.91
N CYS A 183 17.08 10.94 -3.03
CA CYS A 183 18.14 10.01 -3.39
C CYS A 183 19.30 9.99 -2.37
N PHE A 184 19.69 11.14 -1.82
CA PHE A 184 20.73 11.20 -0.79
C PHE A 184 20.26 10.55 0.52
N LEU A 185 19.06 10.90 0.98
CA LEU A 185 18.53 10.49 2.29
C LEU A 185 18.25 8.99 2.35
N PHE A 186 17.72 8.39 1.28
CA PHE A 186 17.42 6.96 1.24
C PHE A 186 18.48 6.15 0.49
N GLY A 187 18.98 6.65 -0.63
CA GLY A 187 19.86 5.90 -1.53
C GLY A 187 21.27 5.70 -0.98
N LEU A 188 21.85 6.68 -0.27
CA LEU A 188 23.20 6.51 0.29
C LEU A 188 23.23 5.47 1.43
N PRO A 189 22.36 5.52 2.45
CA PRO A 189 22.32 4.47 3.47
C PRO A 189 22.05 3.09 2.86
N LEU A 190 21.09 2.98 1.92
CA LEU A 190 20.79 1.72 1.22
C LEU A 190 21.99 1.21 0.42
N GLY A 191 22.73 2.09 -0.25
CA GLY A 191 23.93 1.75 -1.00
C GLY A 191 25.05 1.21 -0.10
N VAL A 192 25.32 1.88 1.02
CA VAL A 192 26.33 1.44 1.98
C VAL A 192 25.97 0.08 2.58
N ILE A 193 24.72 -0.10 3.01
CA ILE A 193 24.25 -1.37 3.57
C ILE A 193 24.32 -2.48 2.52
N SER A 194 23.91 -2.21 1.27
CA SER A 194 23.99 -3.17 0.17
C SER A 194 25.43 -3.64 -0.09
N ILE A 195 26.39 -2.72 -0.13
CA ILE A 195 27.81 -3.03 -0.29
C ILE A 195 28.33 -3.85 0.90
N MET A 196 27.94 -3.51 2.12
CA MET A 196 28.33 -4.27 3.31
C MET A 196 27.77 -5.69 3.29
N CYS A 197 26.48 -5.86 2.98
CA CYS A 197 25.84 -7.16 2.88
C CYS A 197 26.43 -8.01 1.74
N TYR A 198 26.71 -7.40 0.58
CA TYR A 198 27.39 -8.06 -0.52
C TYR A 198 28.79 -8.51 -0.09
N GLY A 199 29.56 -7.63 0.56
CA GLY A 199 30.88 -7.94 1.09
C GLY A 199 30.88 -9.10 2.08
N ILE A 200 29.92 -9.15 3.01
CA ILE A 200 29.76 -10.25 3.98
C ILE A 200 29.37 -11.54 3.26
N TYR A 201 28.39 -11.50 2.36
CA TYR A 201 27.96 -12.68 1.59
C TYR A 201 29.09 -13.24 0.72
N THR A 202 29.87 -12.37 0.06
CA THR A 202 31.05 -12.78 -0.69
C THR A 202 32.14 -13.29 0.24
N ALA A 203 32.41 -12.67 1.38
CA ALA A 203 33.43 -13.13 2.32
C ALA A 203 33.12 -14.51 2.93
N ASP A 204 31.84 -14.80 3.22
CA ASP A 204 31.39 -16.11 3.71
C ASP A 204 31.40 -17.20 2.61
N THR A 205 31.29 -16.81 1.34
CA THR A 205 31.33 -17.77 0.21
C THR A 205 32.73 -17.96 -0.37
N ASP A 206 33.62 -16.97 -0.26
CA ASP A 206 34.97 -16.98 -0.86
C ASP A 206 36.06 -17.58 0.05
N GLY A 207 35.70 -17.94 1.29
CA GLY A 207 36.57 -18.69 2.21
C GLY A 207 36.95 -20.10 1.73
N GLY A 208 36.44 -20.58 0.59
CA GLY A 208 36.83 -21.85 -0.02
C GLY A 208 37.44 -21.76 -1.43
N TYR A 209 37.34 -20.62 -2.13
CA TYR A 209 37.74 -20.53 -3.55
C TYR A 209 39.02 -19.72 -3.80
N ILE A 210 39.41 -18.82 -2.88
CA ILE A 210 40.62 -18.01 -3.05
C ILE A 210 41.88 -18.82 -2.69
N GLU A 211 41.79 -19.73 -1.72
CA GLU A 211 42.95 -20.51 -1.24
C GLU A 211 43.44 -21.50 -2.32
N GLU A 212 42.53 -22.17 -3.03
CA GLU A 212 42.89 -23.13 -4.09
C GLU A 212 43.61 -22.48 -5.28
N ARG A 213 43.24 -21.25 -5.69
CA ARG A 213 43.96 -20.58 -6.80
C ARG A 213 45.36 -20.13 -6.41
N TYR A 214 45.56 -19.72 -5.17
CA TYR A 214 46.87 -19.25 -4.72
C TYR A 214 47.85 -20.41 -4.57
N GLU A 215 47.38 -21.56 -4.07
CA GLU A 215 48.20 -22.78 -4.00
C GLU A 215 48.53 -23.35 -5.37
N VAL A 216 47.56 -23.40 -6.29
CA VAL A 216 47.80 -23.89 -7.67
C VAL A 216 48.82 -23.02 -8.40
N SER A 217 48.68 -21.69 -8.37
CA SER A 217 49.65 -20.80 -9.01
C SER A 217 51.04 -20.87 -8.38
N LYS A 218 51.16 -21.10 -7.06
CA LYS A 218 52.48 -21.27 -6.43
C LYS A 218 53.15 -22.58 -6.86
N SER A 219 52.39 -23.67 -6.98
CA SER A 219 52.90 -24.97 -7.42
C SER A 219 53.32 -24.98 -8.90
N GLU A 220 52.64 -24.23 -9.76
CA GLU A 220 53.00 -24.10 -11.18
C GLU A 220 54.29 -23.30 -11.39
N VAL A 221 54.55 -22.29 -10.55
CA VAL A 221 55.76 -21.47 -10.63
C VAL A 221 56.99 -22.25 -10.12
N GLU A 222 56.87 -22.98 -9.00
CA GLU A 222 57.96 -23.81 -8.47
C GLU A 222 58.33 -24.96 -9.44
N SER A 223 57.37 -25.51 -10.18
CA SER A 223 57.62 -26.59 -11.15
C SER A 223 58.18 -26.10 -12.49
N GLN A 224 58.01 -24.82 -12.84
CA GLN A 224 58.68 -24.21 -13.99
C GLN A 224 60.16 -23.88 -13.69
N GLU A 225 60.47 -23.35 -12.51
CA GLU A 225 61.85 -23.02 -12.12
C GLU A 225 62.75 -24.28 -12.09
N GLN A 226 62.25 -25.41 -11.57
CA GLN A 226 62.97 -26.68 -11.60
C GLN A 226 63.20 -27.24 -13.01
N ARG A 227 62.32 -26.92 -13.96
CA ARG A 227 62.44 -27.34 -15.36
C ARG A 227 63.46 -26.51 -16.14
N GLU A 228 63.64 -25.25 -15.78
CA GLU A 228 64.61 -24.36 -16.43
C GLU A 228 66.05 -24.64 -15.93
N GLU A 229 66.26 -24.86 -14.62
CA GLU A 229 67.57 -25.27 -14.09
C GLU A 229 68.07 -26.60 -14.69
N SER A 230 67.15 -27.53 -14.95
CA SER A 230 67.48 -28.82 -15.57
C SER A 230 67.89 -28.69 -17.05
N ARG A 231 67.52 -27.59 -17.71
CA ARG A 231 67.71 -27.40 -19.16
C ARG A 231 69.01 -26.68 -19.50
N GLU A 232 69.55 -25.87 -18.59
CA GLU A 232 70.83 -25.16 -18.78
C GLU A 232 72.07 -26.06 -18.65
N GLN A 233 71.94 -27.29 -18.14
CA GLN A 233 73.08 -28.20 -17.93
C GLN A 233 73.38 -29.17 -19.09
N GLN A 234 72.63 -29.18 -20.20
CA GLN A 234 72.88 -30.11 -21.31
C GLN A 234 72.84 -29.47 -22.71
N GLU A 235 74.01 -29.02 -23.18
CA GLU A 235 74.41 -28.99 -24.60
C GLU A 235 75.78 -29.72 -24.72
N PRO A 236 76.12 -30.46 -25.81
CA PRO A 236 76.25 -29.84 -27.15
C PRO A 236 76.07 -30.72 -28.43
N SER A 237 76.06 -30.00 -29.57
CA SER A 237 76.67 -30.30 -30.89
C SER A 237 76.02 -31.23 -31.96
N ALA A 238 75.72 -30.58 -33.10
CA ALA A 238 75.89 -30.98 -34.52
C ALA A 238 75.00 -32.07 -35.18
N GLY A 239 74.36 -31.67 -36.30
CA GLY A 239 74.29 -32.50 -37.53
C GLY A 239 72.92 -32.78 -38.16
N GLY A 240 72.56 -32.03 -39.21
CA GLY A 240 72.09 -32.55 -40.50
C GLY A 240 70.74 -33.27 -40.69
N SER A 241 69.78 -32.52 -41.26
CA SER A 241 69.00 -32.84 -42.49
C SER A 241 67.79 -33.81 -42.52
N LEU A 242 66.82 -33.37 -43.35
CA LEU A 242 65.76 -34.09 -44.11
C LEU A 242 64.32 -34.24 -43.52
N VAL A 243 63.52 -33.25 -43.92
CA VAL A 243 62.05 -33.20 -44.26
C VAL A 243 61.73 -34.20 -45.42
N PRO A 244 60.48 -34.53 -45.87
CA PRO A 244 59.09 -34.10 -45.54
C PRO A 244 58.09 -35.25 -45.22
N SER A 245 56.98 -35.02 -44.49
CA SER A 245 55.68 -34.43 -44.88
C SER A 245 54.86 -35.23 -45.93
N ALA A 246 53.65 -35.65 -45.55
CA ALA A 246 52.43 -35.46 -46.35
C ALA A 246 51.14 -35.77 -45.54
N GLN A 247 50.33 -34.72 -45.36
CA GLN A 247 48.88 -34.62 -45.67
C GLN A 247 47.83 -35.40 -44.83
N GLU A 248 47.21 -34.67 -43.88
CA GLU A 248 45.81 -34.18 -43.88
C GLU A 248 44.78 -34.69 -44.94
N PRO A 249 43.45 -34.44 -44.81
CA PRO A 249 42.63 -34.14 -43.62
C PRO A 249 41.18 -34.73 -43.65
N LYS A 250 40.42 -34.47 -42.57
CA LYS A 250 38.95 -34.24 -42.45
C LYS A 250 38.01 -35.39 -42.83
N ASP A 251 36.97 -35.62 -42.02
CA ASP A 251 35.69 -34.91 -42.15
C ASP A 251 34.64 -35.37 -41.10
N VAL A 252 33.56 -34.58 -41.00
CA VAL A 252 32.19 -34.93 -40.56
C VAL A 252 31.77 -34.69 -39.09
N LEU A 253 31.18 -33.51 -38.96
CA LEU A 253 30.03 -33.06 -38.16
C LEU A 253 28.88 -34.10 -38.05
N GLU A 254 28.29 -34.32 -36.86
CA GLU A 254 26.83 -34.18 -36.62
C GLU A 254 26.40 -34.44 -35.16
N LYS A 255 25.56 -33.52 -34.66
CA LYS A 255 24.42 -33.62 -33.70
C LYS A 255 24.28 -34.93 -32.88
N LYS A 256 23.93 -34.89 -31.59
CA LYS A 256 22.58 -34.54 -31.05
C LYS A 256 22.57 -34.77 -29.51
N LYS A 257 21.81 -33.93 -28.78
CA LYS A 257 21.01 -34.20 -27.55
C LYS A 257 21.73 -34.77 -26.30
N ASP A 258 21.38 -34.43 -25.06
CA ASP A 258 20.18 -33.81 -24.46
C ASP A 258 20.59 -32.77 -23.40
#